data_AF-A0A1Y3M8K3-F1
#
_entry.id   AF-A0A1Y3M8K3-F1
#
_cell.length_a   1.000
_cell.length_b   1.000
_cell.length_c   1.000
_cell.angle_alpha   90.00
_cell.angle_beta   90.00
_cell.angle_gamma   90.00
#
_symmetry.space_group_name_H-M   'P 1'
#
loop_
_entity.id
_entity.type
_entity.pdbx_description
1 polymer ?
#
loop_
_entity_poly.entity_id
_entity_poly.type
_entity_poly.pdbx_seq_one_letter_code
_entity_poly.pdbx_strand_id
1 'polypeptide(L)'
;MFMKRKLSIFAFLALIFSLIVTVFPTNSAYAEEEDRILDIYGDPITTNKDYILINKYLDVVGVHPSQRIAPVGQNRFGVTYEKYAGWHYAIQYRKASYYGSAEIHKDTKGNEYYGTPISFETPDGLNSDGYIRHNTPVTMSMWIGGPNAEAGGVKKYINAKDAGWIYFSDQSKSKLIVQKVNSKEINLATGTTEILRDKFGRPCDWYSADPKNSYYGVTSTFQVQIAQYPGSDHEKRWAISAPKSVAGYELVPLP
;
A
#
# COMPACT_ATOMS: atom_id res chain seq x y z
N MET A 1 -66.68 -36.26 -5.28
CA MET A 1 -65.76 -36.41 -6.42
C MET A 1 -65.06 -35.06 -6.65
N PHE A 2 -63.75 -35.12 -6.88
CA PHE A 2 -62.74 -34.11 -6.54
C PHE A 2 -62.88 -32.73 -7.22
N MET A 3 -63.00 -31.66 -6.41
CA MET A 3 -62.73 -30.29 -6.85
C MET A 3 -61.23 -30.10 -7.09
N LYS A 4 -60.81 -30.07 -8.36
CA LYS A 4 -59.45 -29.67 -8.75
C LYS A 4 -59.30 -28.16 -8.60
N ARG A 5 -58.72 -27.70 -7.49
CA ARG A 5 -58.27 -26.31 -7.30
C ARG A 5 -57.14 -26.01 -8.28
N LYS A 6 -57.39 -25.18 -9.30
CA LYS A 6 -56.34 -24.61 -10.15
C LYS A 6 -55.61 -23.54 -9.34
N LEU A 7 -54.42 -23.85 -8.81
CA LEU A 7 -53.52 -22.81 -8.33
C LEU A 7 -53.17 -21.93 -9.53
N SER A 8 -53.40 -20.61 -9.40
CA SER A 8 -53.10 -19.65 -10.46
C SER A 8 -51.60 -19.68 -10.78
N ILE A 9 -51.25 -19.88 -12.05
CA ILE A 9 -49.87 -19.85 -12.56
C ILE A 9 -49.15 -18.56 -12.14
N PHE A 10 -49.89 -17.45 -11.95
CA PHE A 10 -49.35 -16.19 -11.46
C PHE A 10 -48.84 -16.25 -10.01
N ALA A 11 -49.49 -17.03 -9.14
CA ALA A 11 -49.02 -17.20 -7.76
C ALA A 11 -47.73 -18.03 -7.71
N PHE A 12 -47.58 -19.00 -8.61
CA PHE A 12 -46.37 -19.82 -8.72
C PHE A 12 -45.19 -19.01 -9.31
N LEU A 13 -45.44 -18.19 -10.33
CA LEU A 13 -44.42 -17.29 -10.91
C LEU A 13 -43.98 -16.19 -9.94
N ALA A 14 -44.90 -15.60 -9.18
CA ALA A 14 -44.56 -14.59 -8.17
C ALA A 14 -43.69 -15.18 -7.05
N LEU A 15 -43.96 -16.43 -6.64
CA LEU A 15 -43.18 -17.13 -5.63
C LEU A 15 -41.78 -17.48 -6.13
N ILE A 16 -41.63 -17.86 -7.41
CA ILE A 16 -40.33 -18.07 -8.05
C ILE A 16 -39.55 -16.75 -8.15
N PHE A 17 -40.19 -15.64 -8.56
CA PHE A 17 -39.52 -14.34 -8.61
C PHE A 17 -39.09 -13.83 -7.23
N SER A 18 -39.90 -14.02 -6.17
CA SER A 18 -39.49 -13.66 -4.81
C SER A 18 -38.34 -14.52 -4.30
N LEU A 19 -38.30 -15.81 -4.69
CA LEU A 19 -37.23 -16.73 -4.33
C LEU A 19 -35.93 -16.41 -5.10
N ILE A 20 -36.02 -16.01 -6.36
CA ILE A 20 -34.88 -15.61 -7.19
C ILE A 20 -34.25 -14.31 -6.66
N VAL A 21 -35.05 -13.34 -6.22
CA VAL A 21 -34.53 -12.07 -5.66
C VAL A 21 -33.94 -12.25 -4.25
N THR A 22 -34.27 -13.33 -3.54
CA THR A 22 -33.70 -13.65 -2.22
C THR A 22 -32.54 -14.64 -2.27
N VAL A 23 -32.38 -15.42 -3.35
CA VAL A 23 -31.37 -16.48 -3.49
C VAL A 23 -30.26 -16.13 -4.48
N PHE A 24 -30.47 -15.17 -5.40
CA PHE A 24 -29.35 -14.59 -6.16
C PHE A 24 -28.65 -13.53 -5.31
N PRO A 25 -27.33 -13.64 -5.13
CA PRO A 25 -26.67 -12.99 -4.03
C PRO A 25 -26.50 -11.49 -4.30
N THR A 26 -27.09 -10.68 -3.42
CA THR A 26 -26.56 -9.36 -3.06
C THR A 26 -25.10 -9.41 -2.57
N ASN A 27 -24.48 -10.61 -2.45
CA ASN A 27 -23.09 -10.80 -2.06
C ASN A 27 -22.07 -10.18 -3.02
N SER A 28 -22.38 -9.84 -4.27
CA SER A 28 -21.36 -9.19 -5.13
C SER A 28 -21.12 -7.74 -4.69
N ALA A 29 -22.19 -6.98 -4.41
CA ALA A 29 -22.07 -5.61 -3.90
C ALA A 29 -21.48 -5.60 -2.47
N TYR A 30 -21.91 -6.53 -1.62
CA TYR A 30 -21.37 -6.66 -0.25
C TYR A 30 -19.91 -7.15 -0.23
N ALA A 31 -19.52 -8.08 -1.11
CA ALA A 31 -18.11 -8.50 -1.23
C ALA A 31 -17.24 -7.37 -1.78
N GLU A 32 -17.76 -6.55 -2.70
CA GLU A 32 -17.05 -5.37 -3.19
C GLU A 32 -16.84 -4.28 -2.13
N GLU A 33 -17.75 -4.15 -1.15
CA GLU A 33 -17.56 -3.29 0.02
C GLU A 33 -16.57 -3.89 1.01
N GLU A 34 -16.63 -5.21 1.21
CA GLU A 34 -15.76 -5.94 2.14
C GLU A 34 -14.28 -5.91 1.70
N ASP A 35 -14.02 -5.78 0.40
CA ASP A 35 -12.67 -5.70 -0.18
C ASP A 35 -12.10 -4.29 -0.35
N ARG A 36 -12.86 -3.25 0.00
CA ARG A 36 -12.33 -1.88 0.04
C ARG A 36 -11.24 -1.78 1.09
N ILE A 37 -10.18 -1.08 0.73
CA ILE A 37 -9.18 -0.65 1.70
C ILE A 37 -9.73 0.58 2.40
N LEU A 38 -9.63 0.57 3.73
CA LEU A 38 -10.07 1.64 4.60
C LEU A 38 -8.85 2.41 5.12
N ASP A 39 -9.05 3.69 5.41
CA ASP A 39 -8.08 4.47 6.14
C ASP A 39 -8.04 4.08 7.63
N ILE A 40 -7.17 4.73 8.40
CA ILE A 40 -7.04 4.47 9.85
C ILE A 40 -8.35 4.68 10.62
N TYR A 41 -9.27 5.51 10.13
CA TYR A 41 -10.56 5.81 10.76
C TYR A 41 -11.69 4.88 10.31
N GLY A 42 -11.50 4.12 9.24
CA GLY A 42 -12.46 3.16 8.74
C GLY A 42 -13.26 3.65 7.53
N ASP A 43 -12.88 4.79 6.96
CA ASP A 43 -13.50 5.30 5.73
C ASP A 43 -12.79 4.71 4.50
N PRO A 44 -13.52 4.35 3.43
CA PRO A 44 -12.88 3.84 2.21
C PRO A 44 -11.89 4.84 1.60
N ILE A 45 -10.69 4.36 1.25
CA ILE A 45 -9.73 5.19 0.53
C ILE A 45 -10.07 5.27 -0.96
N THR A 46 -9.75 6.41 -1.56
CA THR A 46 -10.01 6.67 -2.98
C THR A 46 -8.76 7.08 -3.72
N THR A 47 -8.76 6.87 -5.04
CA THR A 47 -7.70 7.40 -5.91
C THR A 47 -7.80 8.92 -6.03
N ASN A 48 -6.69 9.57 -6.37
CA ASN A 48 -6.54 11.02 -6.55
C ASN A 48 -6.83 11.85 -5.29
N LYS A 49 -6.83 11.21 -4.12
CA LYS A 49 -6.86 11.87 -2.81
C LYS A 49 -5.50 11.70 -2.14
N ASP A 50 -5.10 12.73 -1.41
CA ASP A 50 -3.84 12.74 -0.69
C ASP A 50 -3.99 12.13 0.71
N TYR A 51 -3.00 11.33 1.07
CA TYR A 51 -2.91 10.64 2.34
C TYR A 51 -1.47 10.68 2.87
N ILE A 52 -1.30 10.48 4.17
CA ILE A 52 0.01 10.10 4.72
C ILE A 52 0.09 8.58 4.78
N LEU A 53 1.04 8.00 4.06
CA LEU A 53 1.32 6.56 4.11
C LEU A 53 2.25 6.27 5.30
N ILE A 54 1.78 5.51 6.29
CA ILE A 54 2.51 5.23 7.51
C ILE A 54 2.83 3.75 7.65
N ASN A 55 4.03 3.44 8.14
CA ASN A 55 4.33 2.13 8.72
C ASN A 55 4.06 2.22 10.23
N LYS A 56 3.06 1.49 10.72
CA LYS A 56 2.65 1.52 12.14
C LYS A 56 3.60 0.80 13.08
N TYR A 57 4.54 0.01 12.56
CA TYR A 57 5.46 -0.78 13.36
C TYR A 57 6.67 0.06 13.79
N LEU A 58 6.79 0.27 15.10
CA LEU A 58 7.93 0.91 15.74
C LEU A 58 9.18 0.07 15.60
N ASP A 59 10.33 0.73 15.44
CA ASP A 59 11.63 0.08 15.32
C ASP A 59 12.24 -0.26 16.68
N VAL A 60 11.65 -1.23 17.37
CA VAL A 60 12.15 -1.68 18.67
C VAL A 60 12.84 -3.03 18.51
N VAL A 61 14.14 -3.07 18.79
CA VAL A 61 14.95 -4.29 18.75
C VAL A 61 14.53 -5.21 19.90
N GLY A 62 14.38 -6.51 19.62
CA GLY A 62 14.03 -7.53 20.61
C GLY A 62 12.55 -7.60 20.99
N VAL A 63 11.68 -6.78 20.38
CA VAL A 63 10.23 -6.78 20.63
C VAL A 63 9.50 -7.32 19.40
N HIS A 64 8.54 -8.23 19.63
CA HIS A 64 7.78 -8.85 18.55
C HIS A 64 6.96 -7.81 17.78
N PRO A 65 6.82 -7.91 16.44
CA PRO A 65 6.06 -6.94 15.64
C PRO A 65 4.64 -6.64 16.12
N SER A 66 3.91 -7.63 16.62
CA SER A 66 2.55 -7.42 17.15
C SER A 66 2.50 -6.53 18.39
N GLN A 67 3.62 -6.36 19.11
CA GLN A 67 3.73 -5.60 20.36
C GLN A 67 4.29 -4.19 20.16
N ARG A 68 4.69 -3.83 18.93
CA ARG A 68 5.34 -2.55 18.61
C ARG A 68 4.48 -1.69 17.67
N ILE A 69 3.16 -1.78 17.78
CA ILE A 69 2.24 -0.97 16.97
C ILE A 69 2.07 0.40 17.64
N ALA A 70 2.44 1.46 16.93
CA ALA A 70 2.28 2.83 17.40
C ALA A 70 0.77 3.20 17.49
N PRO A 71 0.29 3.89 18.54
CA PRO A 71 -1.08 4.44 18.59
C PRO A 71 -1.32 5.46 17.47
N VAL A 72 -2.59 5.65 17.07
CA VAL A 72 -2.99 6.70 16.12
C VAL A 72 -2.54 8.07 16.65
N GLY A 73 -1.96 8.91 15.78
CA GLY A 73 -1.47 10.24 16.15
C GLY A 73 -0.19 10.29 17.00
N GLN A 74 0.46 9.17 17.32
CA GLN A 74 1.68 9.16 18.14
C GLN A 74 2.79 8.33 17.51
N ASN A 75 3.97 8.92 17.33
CA ASN A 75 5.17 8.24 16.80
C ASN A 75 4.94 7.51 15.46
N ARG A 76 3.98 7.97 14.66
CA ARG A 76 3.65 7.46 13.33
C ARG A 76 4.23 8.41 12.27
N PHE A 77 5.41 8.08 11.77
CA PHE A 77 6.06 8.85 10.71
C PHE A 77 5.59 8.39 9.34
N GLY A 78 5.22 9.32 8.49
CA GLY A 78 4.86 9.09 7.10
C GLY A 78 6.07 8.83 6.21
N VAL A 79 5.81 8.18 5.08
CA VAL A 79 6.74 8.14 3.96
C VAL A 79 6.94 9.57 3.43
N THR A 80 8.16 9.88 3.05
CA THR A 80 8.59 11.13 2.43
C THR A 80 9.72 10.81 1.45
N TYR A 81 10.53 11.81 1.10
CA TYR A 81 11.65 11.67 0.19
C TYR A 81 12.89 12.40 0.69
N GLU A 82 14.04 11.99 0.15
CA GLU A 82 15.29 12.72 0.27
C GLU A 82 15.96 12.84 -1.10
N LYS A 83 16.54 14.00 -1.38
CA LYS A 83 17.28 14.24 -2.62
C LYS A 83 18.71 13.74 -2.48
N TYR A 84 19.08 12.74 -3.28
CA TYR A 84 20.46 12.25 -3.37
C TYR A 84 20.85 11.98 -4.82
N ALA A 85 22.01 12.50 -5.23
CA ALA A 85 22.54 12.35 -6.59
C ALA A 85 21.53 12.70 -7.72
N GLY A 86 20.67 13.70 -7.49
CA GLY A 86 19.64 14.13 -8.46
C GLY A 86 18.32 13.36 -8.42
N TRP A 87 18.24 12.28 -7.65
CA TRP A 87 17.04 11.46 -7.46
C TRP A 87 16.34 11.79 -6.15
N HIS A 88 15.03 11.55 -6.08
CA HIS A 88 14.22 11.74 -4.87
C HIS A 88 13.86 10.37 -4.30
N TYR A 89 14.73 9.83 -3.48
CA TYR A 89 14.54 8.50 -2.90
C TYR A 89 13.45 8.53 -1.85
N ALA A 90 12.55 7.55 -1.88
CA ALA A 90 11.52 7.41 -0.87
C ALA A 90 12.15 6.96 0.45
N ILE A 91 11.79 7.60 1.55
CA ILE A 91 12.31 7.33 2.89
C ILE A 91 11.21 7.42 3.94
N GLN A 92 11.50 6.98 5.15
CA GLN A 92 10.70 7.22 6.35
C GLN A 92 11.63 7.60 7.51
N TYR A 93 11.38 8.73 8.16
CA TYR A 93 12.13 9.11 9.36
C TYR A 93 11.71 8.28 10.57
N ARG A 94 12.63 8.10 11.53
CA ARG A 94 12.37 7.35 12.77
C ARG A 94 12.03 8.26 13.95
N LYS A 95 12.31 9.57 13.83
CA LYS A 95 12.00 10.58 14.84
C LYS A 95 11.71 11.94 14.19
N ALA A 96 10.90 12.75 14.86
CA ALA A 96 10.48 14.06 14.38
C ALA A 96 11.61 15.09 14.34
N SER A 97 12.67 14.92 15.13
CA SER A 97 13.73 15.91 15.28
C SER A 97 14.66 16.03 14.06
N TYR A 98 14.47 15.20 13.03
CA TYR A 98 15.25 15.24 11.79
C TYR A 98 14.47 16.04 10.75
N TYR A 99 14.74 17.34 10.66
CA TYR A 99 14.15 18.22 9.66
C TYR A 99 14.80 17.99 8.30
N GLY A 100 14.30 17.00 7.57
CA GLY A 100 14.49 16.89 6.12
C GLY A 100 13.35 17.55 5.36
N SER A 101 13.14 17.18 4.09
CA SER A 101 12.09 17.73 3.21
C SER A 101 10.65 17.36 3.58
N ALA A 102 10.42 16.68 4.70
CA ALA A 102 9.08 16.33 5.18
C ALA A 102 8.47 17.45 6.03
N GLU A 103 7.14 17.53 6.00
CA GLU A 103 6.34 18.52 6.72
C GLU A 103 5.42 17.86 7.73
N ILE A 104 4.87 18.67 8.65
CA ILE A 104 3.87 18.21 9.62
C ILE A 104 2.49 18.49 9.04
N HIS A 105 1.69 17.43 8.89
CA HIS A 105 0.31 17.49 8.43
C HIS A 105 -0.64 17.08 9.54
N LYS A 106 -1.80 17.72 9.59
CA LYS A 106 -2.90 17.31 10.47
C LYS A 106 -3.85 16.40 9.70
N ASP A 107 -4.31 15.34 10.33
CA ASP A 107 -5.39 14.52 9.79
C ASP A 107 -6.78 15.13 10.02
N THR A 108 -7.82 14.44 9.57
CA THR A 108 -9.23 14.85 9.72
C THR A 108 -9.72 14.93 11.17
N LYS A 109 -8.95 14.44 12.14
CA LYS A 109 -9.23 14.52 13.59
C LYS A 109 -8.26 15.45 14.33
N GLY A 110 -7.35 16.12 13.61
CA GLY A 110 -6.40 17.08 14.16
C GLY A 110 -5.11 16.47 14.70
N ASN A 111 -4.87 15.16 14.53
CA ASN A 111 -3.61 14.54 14.94
C ASN A 111 -2.50 14.86 13.94
N GLU A 112 -1.28 15.04 14.43
CA GLU A 112 -0.13 15.44 13.62
C GLU A 112 0.68 14.23 13.13
N TYR A 113 1.05 14.27 11.85
CA TYR A 113 1.88 13.27 11.18
C TYR A 113 2.97 13.97 10.40
N TYR A 114 4.20 13.49 10.57
CA TYR A 114 5.34 14.00 9.82
C TYR A 114 5.58 13.15 8.58
N GLY A 115 5.53 13.72 7.38
CA GLY A 115 5.68 12.99 6.13
C GLY A 115 5.44 13.89 4.91
N THR A 116 5.37 13.28 3.72
CA THR A 116 4.91 13.98 2.51
C THR A 116 3.61 13.32 2.05
N PRO A 117 2.56 14.10 1.71
CA PRO A 117 1.34 13.55 1.16
C PRO A 117 1.62 12.72 -0.10
N ILE A 118 1.01 11.55 -0.17
CA ILE A 118 1.03 10.69 -1.34
C ILE A 118 -0.38 10.54 -1.89
N SER A 119 -0.47 10.44 -3.21
CA SER A 119 -1.71 10.15 -3.92
C SER A 119 -1.60 8.78 -4.59
N PHE A 120 -2.65 7.96 -4.47
CA PHE A 120 -2.79 6.79 -5.32
C PHE A 120 -3.63 7.13 -6.54
N GLU A 121 -3.16 6.76 -7.71
CA GLU A 121 -3.79 7.10 -8.98
C GLU A 121 -4.07 5.83 -9.77
N THR A 122 -5.14 5.87 -10.57
CA THR A 122 -5.42 4.79 -11.51
C THR A 122 -4.35 4.80 -12.60
N PRO A 123 -3.65 3.68 -12.87
CA PRO A 123 -2.66 3.63 -13.94
C PRO A 123 -3.28 3.92 -15.31
N ASP A 124 -2.48 4.45 -16.22
CA ASP A 124 -2.93 4.81 -17.57
C ASP A 124 -3.60 3.62 -18.29
N GLY A 125 -4.71 3.90 -18.97
CA GLY A 125 -5.45 2.90 -19.75
C GLY A 125 -6.31 1.94 -18.93
N LEU A 126 -6.44 2.17 -17.61
CA LEU A 126 -7.36 1.42 -16.76
C LEU A 126 -8.53 2.30 -16.31
N ASN A 127 -9.72 1.68 -16.24
CA ASN A 127 -10.89 2.31 -15.64
C ASN A 127 -10.97 1.94 -14.15
N SER A 128 -11.39 2.89 -13.34
CA SER A 128 -11.57 2.72 -11.90
C SER A 128 -12.85 3.44 -11.48
N ASP A 129 -13.56 2.87 -10.50
CA ASP A 129 -14.69 3.52 -9.83
C ASP A 129 -14.22 4.49 -8.73
N GLY A 130 -12.90 4.68 -8.61
CA GLY A 130 -12.26 5.57 -7.67
C GLY A 130 -11.93 4.93 -6.33
N TYR A 131 -12.43 3.74 -6.00
CA TYR A 131 -12.14 3.05 -4.74
C TYR A 131 -10.98 2.08 -4.89
N ILE A 132 -10.11 2.03 -3.88
CA ILE A 132 -8.98 1.11 -3.87
C ILE A 132 -9.37 -0.18 -3.14
N ARG A 133 -9.08 -1.33 -3.77
CA ARG A 133 -9.39 -2.67 -3.26
C ARG A 133 -8.15 -3.55 -3.26
N HIS A 134 -8.29 -4.75 -2.69
CA HIS A 134 -7.28 -5.78 -2.88
C HIS A 134 -7.08 -6.09 -4.37
N ASN A 135 -5.82 -6.27 -4.77
CA ASN A 135 -5.36 -6.54 -6.14
C ASN A 135 -5.66 -5.42 -7.13
N THR A 136 -6.04 -4.23 -6.67
CA THR A 136 -6.15 -3.05 -7.52
C THR A 136 -4.76 -2.56 -7.93
N PRO A 137 -4.52 -2.34 -9.23
CA PRO A 137 -3.31 -1.70 -9.69
C PRO A 137 -3.38 -0.18 -9.44
N VAL A 138 -2.34 0.39 -8.85
CA VAL A 138 -2.24 1.83 -8.55
C VAL A 138 -0.88 2.37 -8.97
N THR A 139 -0.78 3.66 -9.25
CA THR A 139 0.48 4.40 -9.26
C THR A 139 0.51 5.30 -8.03
N MET A 140 1.64 5.40 -7.34
CA MET A 140 1.79 6.34 -6.22
C MET A 140 2.51 7.60 -6.70
N SER A 141 2.04 8.77 -6.28
CA SER A 141 2.68 10.05 -6.57
C SER A 141 2.86 10.89 -5.31
N MET A 142 3.72 11.89 -5.39
CA MET A 142 3.90 12.92 -4.37
C MET A 142 4.27 14.25 -5.03
N TRP A 143 3.97 15.35 -4.35
CA TRP A 143 4.47 16.67 -4.71
C TRP A 143 5.82 16.93 -4.04
N ILE A 144 6.84 17.16 -4.86
CA ILE A 144 8.22 17.41 -4.39
C ILE A 144 8.51 18.90 -4.50
N GLY A 145 8.92 19.52 -3.38
CA GLY A 145 9.28 20.95 -3.32
C GLY A 145 8.32 21.84 -2.52
N GLY A 146 7.47 21.28 -1.65
CA GLY A 146 6.57 22.03 -0.75
C GLY A 146 5.08 21.70 -0.96
N PRO A 147 4.19 22.16 -0.07
CA PRO A 147 2.94 21.46 0.23
C PRO A 147 1.74 21.85 -0.64
N ASN A 148 1.90 22.74 -1.61
CA ASN A 148 0.82 23.12 -2.54
C ASN A 148 1.43 23.51 -3.90
N ALA A 149 0.89 22.94 -4.97
CA ALA A 149 1.24 23.22 -6.36
C ALA A 149 0.85 24.64 -6.86
N GLU A 150 0.95 25.66 -6.01
CA GLU A 150 0.90 27.08 -6.40
C GLU A 150 2.25 27.80 -6.21
N ALA A 151 3.25 27.16 -5.59
CA ALA A 151 4.58 27.73 -5.31
C ALA A 151 5.77 26.97 -5.95
N GLY A 152 5.55 26.14 -6.98
CA GLY A 152 6.63 25.54 -7.78
C GLY A 152 7.04 24.09 -7.42
N GLY A 153 6.19 23.34 -6.72
CA GLY A 153 6.38 21.91 -6.53
C GLY A 153 6.17 21.11 -7.83
N VAL A 154 6.90 20.01 -8.00
CA VAL A 154 6.77 19.10 -9.17
C VAL A 154 6.16 17.78 -8.71
N LYS A 155 5.04 17.40 -9.32
CA LYS A 155 4.43 16.08 -9.11
C LYS A 155 5.35 15.01 -9.68
N LYS A 156 5.76 14.06 -8.85
CA LYS A 156 6.60 12.93 -9.23
C LYS A 156 5.93 11.63 -8.86
N TYR A 157 6.16 10.61 -9.67
CA TYR A 157 5.58 9.30 -9.55
C TYR A 157 6.61 8.31 -9.04
N ILE A 158 6.14 7.31 -8.30
CA ILE A 158 7.00 6.23 -7.83
C ILE A 158 7.60 5.51 -9.03
N ASN A 159 8.91 5.26 -8.95
CA ASN A 159 9.61 4.30 -9.76
C ASN A 159 10.17 3.23 -8.81
N ALA A 160 9.57 2.06 -8.91
CA ALA A 160 9.97 0.86 -8.21
C ALA A 160 10.31 -0.21 -9.24
N LYS A 161 11.52 -0.75 -9.14
CA LYS A 161 11.95 -1.95 -9.85
C LYS A 161 11.56 -3.19 -9.07
N ASP A 162 11.71 -4.37 -9.67
CA ASP A 162 11.49 -5.65 -9.00
C ASP A 162 12.35 -5.84 -7.73
N ALA A 163 13.55 -5.24 -7.70
CA ALA A 163 14.44 -5.20 -6.55
C ALA A 163 15.25 -3.90 -6.51
N GLY A 164 15.56 -3.42 -5.30
CA GLY A 164 16.45 -2.28 -5.08
C GLY A 164 15.75 -1.01 -4.60
N TRP A 165 16.47 0.13 -4.65
CA TRP A 165 15.99 1.41 -4.14
C TRP A 165 14.80 1.97 -4.92
N ILE A 166 13.87 2.56 -4.20
CA ILE A 166 12.67 3.21 -4.75
C ILE A 166 12.85 4.72 -4.72
N TYR A 167 12.49 5.38 -5.82
CA TYR A 167 12.57 6.82 -5.95
C TYR A 167 11.34 7.40 -6.66
N PHE A 168 11.18 8.71 -6.58
CA PHE A 168 10.15 9.45 -7.29
C PHE A 168 10.74 10.23 -8.47
N SER A 169 10.09 10.13 -9.63
CA SER A 169 10.49 10.75 -10.88
C SER A 169 9.28 11.29 -11.65
N ASP A 170 9.48 12.36 -12.40
CA ASP A 170 8.53 12.90 -13.38
C ASP A 170 8.69 12.27 -14.77
N GLN A 171 9.75 11.50 -15.00
CA GLN A 171 10.06 10.89 -16.30
C GLN A 171 9.46 9.50 -16.48
N SER A 172 9.07 8.84 -15.39
CA SER A 172 8.61 7.45 -15.39
C SER A 172 7.74 7.16 -14.18
N LYS A 173 6.81 6.21 -14.33
CA LYS A 173 5.91 5.77 -13.27
C LYS A 173 5.76 4.25 -13.28
N SER A 174 5.90 3.64 -12.10
CA SER A 174 5.68 2.21 -11.89
C SER A 174 4.25 1.95 -11.43
N LYS A 175 3.70 0.83 -11.90
CA LYS A 175 2.45 0.26 -11.39
C LYS A 175 2.75 -0.61 -10.17
N LEU A 176 2.04 -0.37 -9.08
CA LEU A 176 2.03 -1.18 -7.88
C LEU A 176 0.73 -1.97 -7.80
N ILE A 177 0.73 -3.13 -7.14
CA ILE A 177 -0.50 -3.88 -6.84
C ILE A 177 -0.79 -3.81 -5.35
N VAL A 178 -1.99 -3.35 -4.99
CA VAL A 178 -2.42 -3.26 -3.59
C VAL A 178 -2.71 -4.66 -3.03
N GLN A 179 -2.03 -5.04 -1.95
CA GLN A 179 -2.21 -6.32 -1.28
C GLN A 179 -2.80 -6.11 0.11
N LYS A 180 -4.07 -6.45 0.31
CA LYS A 180 -4.77 -6.34 1.59
C LYS A 180 -4.14 -7.30 2.61
N VAL A 181 -3.70 -6.75 3.74
CA VAL A 181 -3.30 -7.52 4.93
C VAL A 181 -4.51 -7.67 5.85
N ASN A 182 -5.21 -6.57 6.08
CA ASN A 182 -6.53 -6.47 6.68
C ASN A 182 -7.23 -5.23 6.10
N SER A 183 -8.43 -4.89 6.55
CA SER A 183 -9.19 -3.76 5.97
C SER A 183 -8.48 -2.42 6.04
N LYS A 184 -7.58 -2.18 7.01
CA LYS A 184 -6.86 -0.91 7.19
C LYS A 184 -5.38 -0.95 6.83
N GLU A 185 -4.88 -2.13 6.45
CA GLU A 185 -3.45 -2.35 6.25
C GLU A 185 -3.17 -3.01 4.92
N ILE A 186 -2.24 -2.43 4.18
CA ILE A 186 -1.85 -2.87 2.85
C ILE A 186 -0.36 -3.15 2.74
N ASN A 187 -0.01 -4.05 1.83
CA ASN A 187 1.28 -4.06 1.18
C ASN A 187 1.12 -3.50 -0.24
N LEU A 188 2.21 -2.98 -0.81
CA LEU A 188 2.25 -2.55 -2.20
C LEU A 188 3.23 -3.45 -2.93
N ALA A 189 2.75 -4.38 -3.74
CA ALA A 189 3.63 -5.21 -4.55
C ALA A 189 4.26 -4.36 -5.66
N THR A 190 5.58 -4.41 -5.76
CA THR A 190 6.38 -3.65 -6.73
C THR A 190 6.80 -4.49 -7.93
N GLY A 191 6.67 -5.83 -7.83
CA GLY A 191 7.03 -6.76 -8.90
C GLY A 191 7.42 -8.13 -8.36
N THR A 192 8.34 -8.81 -9.03
CA THR A 192 8.84 -10.14 -8.64
C THR A 192 10.36 -10.22 -8.70
N THR A 193 10.98 -10.75 -7.67
CA THR A 193 12.43 -10.93 -7.56
C THR A 193 12.81 -12.40 -7.37
N GLU A 194 14.11 -12.65 -7.31
CA GLU A 194 14.71 -13.96 -7.04
C GLU A 194 15.45 -13.93 -5.70
N ILE A 195 15.38 -15.03 -4.96
CA ILE A 195 16.19 -15.28 -3.77
C ILE A 195 17.14 -16.42 -4.12
N LEU A 196 18.35 -16.04 -4.54
CA LEU A 196 19.36 -16.97 -5.03
C LEU A 196 20.21 -17.51 -3.88
N ARG A 197 20.32 -18.83 -3.81
CA ARG A 197 21.13 -19.52 -2.80
C ARG A 197 22.01 -20.59 -3.42
N ASP A 198 23.23 -20.72 -2.91
CA ASP A 198 24.16 -21.76 -3.35
C ASP A 198 23.70 -23.16 -2.85
N LYS A 199 24.45 -24.20 -3.22
CA LYS A 199 24.19 -25.58 -2.78
C LYS A 199 24.23 -25.79 -1.26
N PHE A 200 24.77 -24.83 -0.51
CA PHE A 200 24.84 -24.83 0.96
C PHE A 200 23.80 -23.90 1.59
N GLY A 201 22.91 -23.30 0.81
CA GLY A 201 21.84 -22.41 1.27
C GLY A 201 22.30 -20.97 1.56
N ARG A 202 23.51 -20.57 1.17
CA ARG A 202 24.04 -19.21 1.40
C ARG A 202 23.61 -18.27 0.28
N PRO A 203 23.33 -16.99 0.56
CA PRO A 203 23.07 -16.00 -0.48
C PRO A 203 24.18 -15.99 -1.53
N CYS A 204 23.82 -15.98 -2.81
CA CYS A 204 24.78 -16.02 -3.91
C CYS A 204 24.28 -15.24 -5.13
N ASP A 205 25.12 -15.15 -6.16
CA ASP A 205 24.74 -14.64 -7.47
C ASP A 205 24.11 -15.72 -8.36
N TRP A 206 23.61 -15.30 -9.53
CA TRP A 206 22.96 -16.18 -10.49
C TRP A 206 23.88 -17.29 -11.02
N TYR A 207 25.19 -17.06 -11.03
CA TYR A 207 26.18 -18.03 -11.52
C TYR A 207 26.34 -19.21 -10.56
N SER A 208 26.22 -18.95 -9.26
CA SER A 208 26.42 -19.95 -8.20
C SER A 208 25.12 -20.52 -7.63
N ALA A 209 23.98 -20.09 -8.18
CA ALA A 209 22.65 -20.44 -7.69
C ALA A 209 22.35 -21.94 -7.88
N ASP A 210 21.97 -22.61 -6.80
CA ASP A 210 21.42 -23.96 -6.84
C ASP A 210 19.89 -23.87 -6.99
N PRO A 211 19.30 -24.45 -8.06
CA PRO A 211 17.86 -24.39 -8.28
C PRO A 211 17.01 -25.00 -7.17
N LYS A 212 17.54 -25.94 -6.37
CA LYS A 212 16.83 -26.57 -5.26
C LYS A 212 16.75 -25.68 -4.02
N ASN A 213 17.71 -24.76 -3.87
CA ASN A 213 17.80 -23.86 -2.73
C ASN A 213 17.33 -22.44 -3.05
N SER A 214 17.18 -22.12 -4.34
CA SER A 214 16.79 -20.80 -4.84
C SER A 214 15.28 -20.69 -5.04
N TYR A 215 14.75 -19.48 -4.87
CA TYR A 215 13.33 -19.17 -5.06
C TYR A 215 13.18 -18.12 -6.15
N TYR A 216 12.41 -18.44 -7.19
CA TYR A 216 12.19 -17.58 -8.35
C TYR A 216 10.76 -17.01 -8.34
N GLY A 217 10.57 -15.82 -8.90
CA GLY A 217 9.24 -15.19 -8.98
C GLY A 217 8.65 -14.78 -7.62
N VAL A 218 9.49 -14.51 -6.62
CA VAL A 218 9.07 -14.10 -5.28
C VAL A 218 8.50 -12.69 -5.35
N THR A 219 7.28 -12.47 -4.85
CA THR A 219 6.70 -11.12 -4.83
C THR A 219 7.55 -10.15 -4.01
N SER A 220 7.96 -9.06 -4.66
CA SER A 220 8.56 -7.91 -4.00
C SER A 220 7.50 -6.91 -3.60
N THR A 221 7.68 -6.29 -2.45
CA THR A 221 6.82 -5.22 -1.94
C THR A 221 7.64 -3.96 -1.60
N PHE A 222 6.97 -2.82 -1.64
CA PHE A 222 7.48 -1.56 -1.08
C PHE A 222 7.71 -1.77 0.43
N GLN A 223 8.93 -1.55 0.87
CA GLN A 223 9.33 -1.68 2.27
C GLN A 223 10.29 -0.56 2.64
N VAL A 224 10.30 -0.15 3.90
CA VAL A 224 11.28 0.82 4.43
C VAL A 224 12.18 0.11 5.43
N GLN A 225 13.49 0.21 5.23
CA GLN A 225 14.47 -0.42 6.11
C GLN A 225 15.68 0.48 6.36
N ILE A 226 16.35 0.29 7.50
CA ILE A 226 17.62 0.95 7.77
C ILE A 226 18.66 0.38 6.79
N ALA A 227 19.40 1.26 6.12
CA ALA A 227 20.53 0.83 5.31
C ALA A 227 21.60 0.23 6.23
N GLN A 228 22.12 -0.98 5.95
CA GLN A 228 23.06 -1.67 6.84
C GLN A 228 24.54 -1.40 6.48
N TYR A 229 24.85 -0.27 5.84
CA TYR A 229 26.20 0.06 5.42
C TYR A 229 26.94 0.85 6.52
N PRO A 230 28.25 0.63 6.74
CA PRO A 230 29.03 1.46 7.64
C PRO A 230 28.85 2.95 7.33
N GLY A 231 28.46 3.75 8.32
CA GLY A 231 28.20 5.19 8.17
C GLY A 231 26.81 5.57 7.67
N SER A 232 25.89 4.60 7.51
CA SER A 232 24.49 4.90 7.20
C SER A 232 23.80 5.66 8.33
N ASP A 233 23.00 6.65 7.97
CA ASP A 233 22.14 7.37 8.90
C ASP A 233 21.03 6.46 9.44
N HIS A 234 21.13 6.09 10.72
CA HIS A 234 20.16 5.23 11.38
C HIS A 234 18.92 5.99 11.85
N GLU A 235 18.82 7.30 11.63
CA GLU A 235 17.63 8.10 11.97
C GLU A 235 16.54 8.03 10.89
N LYS A 236 16.85 7.41 9.75
CA LYS A 236 15.92 7.18 8.65
C LYS A 236 15.98 5.77 8.10
N ARG A 237 14.91 5.40 7.40
CA ARG A 237 14.77 4.17 6.66
C ARG A 237 14.58 4.50 5.19
N TRP A 238 15.22 3.73 4.33
CA TRP A 238 15.16 3.89 2.90
C TRP A 238 14.15 2.91 2.31
N ALA A 239 13.35 3.38 1.37
CA ALA A 239 12.39 2.54 0.67
C ALA A 239 13.07 1.67 -0.38
N ILE A 240 12.70 0.40 -0.40
CA ILE A 240 13.18 -0.60 -1.34
C ILE A 240 12.04 -1.50 -1.82
N SER A 241 12.25 -2.10 -2.99
CA SER A 241 11.58 -3.31 -3.40
C SER A 241 12.32 -4.51 -2.82
N ALA A 242 11.66 -5.28 -1.96
CA ALA A 242 12.20 -6.48 -1.35
C ALA A 242 11.13 -7.57 -1.18
N PRO A 243 11.52 -8.86 -1.06
CA PRO A 243 10.59 -9.92 -0.74
C PRO A 243 9.71 -9.58 0.46
N LYS A 244 8.41 -9.83 0.36
CA LYS A 244 7.42 -9.47 1.39
C LYS A 244 7.90 -9.82 2.79
N SER A 245 7.95 -8.83 3.68
CA SER A 245 8.22 -8.99 5.11
C SER A 245 6.96 -8.74 5.95
N VAL A 246 7.12 -8.61 7.27
CA VAL A 246 6.00 -8.60 8.25
C VAL A 246 5.18 -7.32 8.23
N ALA A 247 5.74 -6.18 7.84
CA ALA A 247 5.10 -4.87 8.04
C ALA A 247 4.29 -4.41 6.83
N GLY A 248 2.97 -4.21 7.00
CA GLY A 248 2.15 -3.43 6.08
C GLY A 248 2.10 -1.93 6.44
N TYR A 249 1.32 -1.20 5.65
CA TYR A 249 1.14 0.25 5.72
C TYR A 249 -0.32 0.62 5.91
N GLU A 250 -0.58 1.71 6.63
CA GLU A 250 -1.91 2.30 6.78
C GLU A 250 -1.94 3.68 6.12
N LEU A 251 -3.12 4.14 5.72
CA LEU A 251 -3.31 5.48 5.16
C LEU A 251 -4.00 6.40 6.15
N VAL A 252 -3.41 7.57 6.36
CA VAL A 252 -3.98 8.64 7.17
C VAL A 252 -4.65 9.66 6.25
N PRO A 253 -5.95 9.93 6.42
CA PRO A 253 -6.63 10.89 5.58
C PRO A 253 -6.23 12.32 5.96
N LEU A 254 -5.95 13.13 4.94
CA LEU A 254 -5.79 14.57 5.08
C LEU A 254 -7.16 15.29 4.94
N PRO A 255 -7.33 16.49 5.55
CA PRO A 255 -8.52 17.33 5.42
C PRO A 255 -8.93 17.63 3.98
#